data_AF-A0A7K0UWC9-F1
#
_entry.id   AF-A0A7K0UWC9-F1
#
_cell.length_a   1.000
_cell.length_b   1.000
_cell.length_c   1.000
_cell.angle_alpha   90.00
_cell.angle_beta   90.00
_cell.angle_gamma   90.00
#
_symmetry.space_group_name_H-M   'P 1'
#
loop_
_entity.id
_entity.type
_entity.pdbx_description
1 polymer ?
#
loop_
_entity_poly.entity_id
_entity_poly.type
_entity_poly.pdbx_seq_one_letter_code
_entity_poly.pdbx_strand_id
1 'polypeptide(L)'
;MKPILWNAAKSKKCIVIPKSYDHKYSRGVLGVITGSAQYPGAAVLSTSAAVATGVGMVRFYSSSGLAHLVLHSTPEVVVQPGAVTAWVAGSGIVANKFDDYTTWLRHRWFKVIGLQSVPTILDAGALYLADKLEQPTLITPHAGELAKLLANYGIEVLADEISDDPKRWAQECADILGVTVLLKGNKTVVANNEMIIELPAATPWLATAGSGDVLSGIIGAIAATSEIEILSSPNRFAEIAATGAFIHDRAAQLASNGGPISASMIIEQIPAAIRKILG
;
A
#
# COMPACT_ATOMS: atom_id res chain seq x y z
N MET A 1 1.93 21.19 11.11
CA MET A 1 0.47 21.29 10.89
C MET A 1 -0.28 20.59 12.02
N LYS A 2 -1.53 20.97 12.34
CA LYS A 2 -2.32 20.29 13.38
C LYS A 2 -2.81 18.93 12.85
N PRO A 3 -2.55 17.81 13.56
CA PRO A 3 -2.90 16.49 13.06
C PRO A 3 -4.41 16.25 13.05
N ILE A 4 -4.88 15.59 12.00
CA ILE A 4 -6.25 15.13 11.84
C ILE A 4 -6.34 13.72 12.39
N LEU A 5 -7.15 13.51 13.44
CA LEU A 5 -7.38 12.17 13.98
C LEU A 5 -8.29 11.36 13.04
N TRP A 6 -7.83 10.19 12.58
CA TRP A 6 -8.59 9.33 11.67
C TRP A 6 -9.53 8.38 12.43
N ASN A 7 -10.69 8.08 11.84
CA ASN A 7 -11.69 7.22 12.46
C ASN A 7 -12.58 6.52 11.41
N ALA A 8 -13.50 5.68 11.88
CA ALA A 8 -14.42 4.93 11.02
C ALA A 8 -15.34 5.83 10.18
N ALA A 9 -15.83 6.95 10.72
CA ALA A 9 -16.71 7.87 10.00
C ALA A 9 -16.01 8.55 8.82
N LYS A 10 -14.71 8.87 8.96
CA LYS A 10 -13.88 9.38 7.85
C LYS A 10 -13.55 8.28 6.86
N SER A 11 -13.17 7.10 7.35
CA SER A 11 -12.89 5.91 6.53
C SER A 11 -14.07 5.53 5.62
N LYS A 12 -15.30 5.58 6.16
CA LYS A 12 -16.53 5.30 5.42
C LYS A 12 -16.70 6.18 4.17
N LYS A 13 -16.18 7.42 4.16
CA LYS A 13 -16.27 8.32 3.01
C LYS A 13 -15.34 7.96 1.86
N CYS A 14 -14.29 7.18 2.14
CA CYS A 14 -13.31 6.75 1.14
C CYS A 14 -13.59 5.35 0.59
N ILE A 15 -14.55 4.62 1.16
CA ILE A 15 -14.94 3.28 0.69
C ILE A 15 -16.07 3.42 -0.33
N VAL A 16 -15.79 3.06 -1.59
CA VAL A 16 -16.77 3.08 -2.67
C VAL A 16 -17.67 1.85 -2.58
N ILE A 17 -18.98 2.06 -2.41
CA ILE A 17 -19.97 0.97 -2.37
C ILE A 17 -20.45 0.71 -3.81
N PRO A 18 -20.36 -0.54 -4.31
CA PRO A 18 -20.84 -0.90 -5.64
C PRO A 18 -22.35 -0.66 -5.82
N LYS A 19 -22.72 -0.18 -7.00
CA LYS A 19 -24.10 0.04 -7.45
C LYS A 19 -24.52 -1.00 -8.49
N SER A 20 -25.81 -1.04 -8.81
CA SER A 20 -26.39 -2.03 -9.74
C SER A 20 -25.85 -1.97 -11.17
N TYR A 21 -25.32 -0.82 -11.59
CA TYR A 21 -24.77 -0.61 -12.93
C TYR A 21 -23.24 -0.79 -12.99
N ASP A 22 -22.59 -1.13 -11.87
CA ASP A 22 -21.15 -1.33 -11.85
C ASP A 22 -20.72 -2.66 -12.46
N HIS A 23 -19.60 -2.65 -13.16
CA HIS A 23 -18.92 -3.83 -13.70
C HIS A 23 -17.47 -3.90 -13.21
N LYS A 24 -16.79 -5.03 -13.45
CA LYS A 24 -15.42 -5.26 -12.97
C LYS A 24 -14.43 -4.13 -13.28
N TYR A 25 -14.56 -3.44 -14.42
CA TYR A 25 -13.69 -2.31 -14.75
C TYR A 25 -14.10 -0.97 -14.09
N SER A 26 -15.40 -0.74 -13.80
CA SER A 26 -15.84 0.50 -13.12
C SER A 26 -15.53 0.46 -11.63
N ARG A 27 -15.30 -0.74 -11.09
CA ARG A 27 -14.86 -1.00 -9.72
C ARG A 27 -13.33 -0.96 -9.55
N GLY A 28 -12.63 -0.31 -10.47
CA GLY A 28 -11.17 -0.17 -10.44
C GLY A 28 -10.43 -1.45 -10.86
N VAL A 29 -9.24 -1.25 -11.44
CA VAL A 29 -8.34 -2.33 -11.83
C VAL A 29 -6.98 -2.05 -11.19
N LEU A 30 -6.57 -2.86 -10.23
CA LEU A 30 -5.28 -2.70 -9.56
C LEU A 30 -4.17 -3.46 -10.29
N GLY A 31 -3.09 -2.78 -10.66
CA GLY A 31 -1.85 -3.39 -11.08
C GLY A 31 -0.95 -3.72 -9.90
N VAL A 32 -0.44 -4.94 -9.82
CA VAL A 32 0.43 -5.39 -8.71
C VAL A 32 1.76 -5.90 -9.24
N ILE A 33 2.86 -5.25 -8.85
CA ILE A 33 4.25 -5.64 -9.13
C ILE A 33 4.95 -5.90 -7.79
N THR A 34 4.67 -7.05 -7.20
CA THR A 34 5.20 -7.46 -5.90
C THR A 34 5.74 -8.89 -5.96
N GLY A 35 6.56 -9.22 -4.98
CA GLY A 35 7.20 -10.52 -4.83
C GLY A 35 8.45 -10.70 -5.68
N SER A 36 9.25 -11.66 -5.25
CA SER A 36 10.45 -12.13 -5.96
C SER A 36 10.64 -13.61 -5.73
N ALA A 37 11.62 -14.22 -6.41
CA ALA A 37 11.99 -15.61 -6.12
C ALA A 37 12.37 -15.84 -4.64
N GLN A 38 12.97 -14.84 -3.99
CA GLN A 38 13.34 -14.89 -2.59
C GLN A 38 12.15 -14.60 -1.66
N TYR A 39 11.22 -13.74 -2.08
CA TYR A 39 10.07 -13.32 -1.30
C TYR A 39 8.75 -13.52 -2.07
N PRO A 40 8.37 -14.76 -2.42
CA PRO A 40 7.17 -15.04 -3.19
C PRO A 40 5.89 -14.73 -2.40
N GLY A 41 5.94 -14.84 -1.08
CA GLY A 41 4.79 -14.61 -0.20
C GLY A 41 4.22 -13.19 -0.31
N ALA A 42 5.05 -12.18 -0.59
CA ALA A 42 4.60 -10.81 -0.75
C ALA A 42 3.62 -10.64 -1.93
N ALA A 43 3.82 -11.38 -3.02
CA ALA A 43 2.89 -11.40 -4.14
C ALA A 43 1.55 -12.01 -3.76
N VAL A 44 1.57 -13.13 -3.04
CA VAL A 44 0.35 -13.81 -2.59
C VAL A 44 -0.41 -12.92 -1.61
N LEU A 45 0.25 -12.39 -0.58
CA LEU A 45 -0.40 -11.59 0.46
C LEU A 45 -0.99 -10.28 -0.09
N SER A 46 -0.24 -9.53 -0.89
CA SER A 46 -0.74 -8.25 -1.46
C SER A 46 -1.91 -8.46 -2.43
N THR A 47 -1.85 -9.50 -3.28
CA THR A 47 -2.96 -9.80 -4.20
C THR A 47 -4.20 -10.33 -3.48
N SER A 48 -4.03 -11.23 -2.49
CA SER A 48 -5.14 -11.71 -1.64
C SER A 48 -5.80 -10.59 -0.86
N ALA A 49 -5.02 -9.68 -0.29
CA ALA A 49 -5.55 -8.52 0.43
C ALA A 49 -6.33 -7.58 -0.49
N ALA A 50 -5.82 -7.34 -1.71
CA ALA A 50 -6.52 -6.51 -2.69
C ALA A 50 -7.86 -7.12 -3.11
N VAL A 51 -7.91 -8.42 -3.40
CA VAL A 51 -9.16 -9.13 -3.73
C VAL A 51 -10.14 -9.08 -2.56
N ALA A 52 -9.68 -9.36 -1.33
CA ALA A 52 -10.51 -9.32 -0.12
C ALA A 52 -11.07 -7.92 0.20
N THR A 53 -10.39 -6.86 -0.27
CA THR A 53 -10.85 -5.46 -0.14
C THR A 53 -11.97 -5.12 -1.13
N GLY A 54 -12.17 -5.93 -2.17
CA GLY A 54 -13.30 -5.81 -3.09
C GLY A 54 -13.04 -4.94 -4.33
N VAL A 55 -11.78 -4.82 -4.77
CA VAL A 55 -11.45 -4.21 -6.07
C VAL A 55 -12.06 -5.01 -7.22
N GLY A 56 -12.42 -4.34 -8.31
CA GLY A 56 -13.09 -4.97 -9.45
C GLY A 56 -12.22 -5.98 -10.20
N MET A 57 -10.92 -5.71 -10.32
CA MET A 57 -9.96 -6.60 -10.96
C MET A 57 -8.56 -6.38 -10.41
N VAL A 58 -7.82 -7.47 -10.19
CA VAL A 58 -6.38 -7.42 -9.89
C VAL A 58 -5.61 -7.96 -11.08
N ARG A 59 -4.68 -7.18 -11.61
CA ARG A 59 -3.71 -7.60 -12.62
C ARG A 59 -2.35 -7.81 -11.95
N PHE A 60 -1.89 -9.05 -11.92
CA PHE A 60 -0.59 -9.37 -11.34
C PHE A 60 0.49 -9.48 -12.41
N TYR A 61 1.53 -8.67 -12.23
CA TYR A 61 2.65 -8.56 -13.14
C TYR A 61 3.81 -9.38 -12.60
N SER A 62 3.88 -10.61 -13.09
CA SER A 62 4.70 -11.67 -12.52
C SER A 62 6.00 -11.89 -13.30
N SER A 63 7.08 -12.25 -12.61
CA SER A 63 8.20 -12.99 -13.21
C SER A 63 7.89 -14.49 -13.20
N SER A 64 8.36 -15.23 -14.21
CA SER A 64 8.07 -16.66 -14.39
C SER A 64 8.16 -17.47 -13.09
N GLY A 65 7.10 -18.20 -12.75
CA GLY A 65 6.99 -19.05 -11.54
C GLY A 65 6.06 -18.49 -10.45
N LEU A 66 6.08 -17.18 -10.17
CA LEU A 66 5.25 -16.57 -9.12
C LEU A 66 3.76 -16.58 -9.47
N ALA A 67 3.43 -16.54 -10.76
CA ALA A 67 2.06 -16.56 -11.26
C ALA A 67 1.27 -17.76 -10.74
N HIS A 68 1.88 -18.95 -10.70
CA HIS A 68 1.22 -20.16 -10.23
C HIS A 68 0.90 -20.12 -8.74
N LEU A 69 1.78 -19.52 -7.93
CA LEU A 69 1.55 -19.38 -6.48
C LEU A 69 0.38 -18.44 -6.20
N VAL A 70 0.32 -17.32 -6.92
CA VAL A 70 -0.80 -16.38 -6.81
C VAL A 70 -2.09 -17.05 -7.28
N LEU A 71 -2.12 -17.65 -8.48
CA LEU A 71 -3.32 -18.29 -9.01
C LEU A 71 -3.82 -19.48 -8.17
N HIS A 72 -2.95 -20.15 -7.42
CA HIS A 72 -3.34 -21.21 -6.50
C HIS A 72 -4.11 -20.67 -5.28
N SER A 73 -3.68 -19.54 -4.74
CA SER A 73 -4.31 -18.92 -3.56
C SER A 73 -5.47 -17.98 -3.90
N THR A 74 -5.37 -17.29 -5.04
CA THR A 74 -6.29 -16.24 -5.49
C THR A 74 -6.58 -16.38 -6.99
N PRO A 75 -7.45 -17.33 -7.38
CA PRO A 75 -7.77 -17.60 -8.78
C PRO A 75 -8.47 -16.44 -9.49
N GLU A 76 -8.97 -15.44 -8.77
CA GLU A 76 -9.57 -14.21 -9.30
C GLU A 76 -8.55 -13.27 -9.95
N VAL A 77 -7.26 -13.44 -9.63
CA VAL A 77 -6.18 -12.59 -10.12
C VAL A 77 -5.86 -12.90 -11.57
N VAL A 78 -5.73 -11.85 -12.39
CA VAL A 78 -5.39 -11.98 -13.80
C VAL A 78 -3.91 -11.72 -14.03
N VAL A 79 -3.18 -12.74 -14.47
CA VAL A 79 -1.73 -12.64 -14.77
C VAL A 79 -1.53 -12.21 -16.23
N GLN A 80 -2.05 -11.03 -16.57
CA GLN A 80 -1.89 -10.45 -17.91
C GLN A 80 -1.73 -8.92 -17.87
N PRO A 81 -0.81 -8.36 -18.65
CA PRO A 81 -0.68 -6.92 -18.79
C PRO A 81 -1.93 -6.24 -19.36
N GLY A 82 -2.19 -5.01 -18.95
CA GLY A 82 -3.20 -4.12 -19.55
C GLY A 82 -3.37 -2.82 -18.77
N ALA A 83 -4.46 -2.11 -19.06
CA ALA A 83 -4.80 -0.88 -18.35
C ALA A 83 -5.14 -1.17 -16.88
N VAL A 84 -4.67 -0.30 -15.99
CA VAL A 84 -4.96 -0.29 -14.56
C VAL A 84 -5.35 1.13 -14.14
N THR A 85 -6.04 1.26 -13.01
CA THR A 85 -6.47 2.53 -12.41
C THR A 85 -5.65 2.90 -11.18
N ALA A 86 -4.82 1.98 -10.67
CA ALA A 86 -3.78 2.26 -9.69
C ALA A 86 -2.68 1.18 -9.74
N TRP A 87 -1.52 1.49 -9.16
CA TRP A 87 -0.37 0.58 -9.03
C TRP A 87 0.00 0.33 -7.57
N VAL A 88 0.38 -0.91 -7.25
CA VAL A 88 1.15 -1.26 -6.04
C VAL A 88 2.43 -1.95 -6.48
N ALA A 89 3.57 -1.48 -6.00
CA ALA A 89 4.86 -2.08 -6.32
C ALA A 89 5.85 -2.08 -5.16
N GLY A 90 6.77 -3.06 -5.17
CA GLY A 90 7.99 -3.04 -4.37
C GLY A 90 8.07 -4.00 -3.18
N SER A 91 6.94 -4.43 -2.62
CA SER A 91 6.94 -5.46 -1.58
C SER A 91 7.60 -6.75 -2.08
N GLY A 92 8.53 -7.31 -1.30
CA GLY A 92 9.30 -8.49 -1.68
C GLY A 92 10.35 -8.28 -2.79
N ILE A 93 10.63 -7.03 -3.18
CA ILE A 93 11.67 -6.67 -4.16
C ILE A 93 12.90 -6.14 -3.40
N VAL A 94 14.09 -6.55 -3.82
CA VAL A 94 15.36 -6.12 -3.20
C VAL A 94 15.94 -4.96 -4.01
N ALA A 95 16.13 -3.80 -3.38
CA ALA A 95 16.59 -2.57 -4.04
C ALA A 95 18.02 -2.65 -4.63
N ASN A 96 18.90 -3.52 -4.08
CA ASN A 96 20.35 -3.47 -4.31
C ASN A 96 20.94 -4.58 -5.19
N LYS A 97 20.16 -5.25 -6.04
CA LYS A 97 20.71 -6.23 -6.99
C LYS A 97 20.33 -5.89 -8.43
N PHE A 98 20.98 -4.85 -8.95
CA PHE A 98 20.92 -4.49 -10.37
C PHE A 98 21.84 -5.35 -11.26
N ASP A 99 22.47 -6.40 -10.72
CA ASP A 99 23.46 -7.21 -11.44
C ASP A 99 22.89 -8.47 -12.12
N ASP A 100 21.60 -8.76 -12.00
CA ASP A 100 21.02 -10.03 -12.44
C ASP A 100 19.97 -9.86 -13.56
N TYR A 101 19.94 -10.79 -14.53
CA TYR A 101 19.02 -10.75 -15.70
C TYR A 101 17.53 -10.67 -15.29
N THR A 102 17.19 -11.24 -14.13
CA THR A 102 15.85 -11.17 -13.54
C THR A 102 15.46 -9.75 -13.12
N THR A 103 16.44 -8.90 -12.77
CA THR A 103 16.23 -7.48 -12.45
C THR A 103 15.94 -6.65 -13.69
N TRP A 104 16.48 -7.01 -14.86
CA TRP A 104 16.18 -6.32 -16.12
C TRP A 104 14.71 -6.46 -16.54
N LEU A 105 14.14 -7.67 -16.44
CA LEU A 105 12.71 -7.89 -16.70
C LEU A 105 11.82 -7.14 -15.70
N ARG A 106 12.23 -7.06 -14.42
CA ARG A 106 11.54 -6.26 -13.39
C ARG A 106 11.63 -4.77 -13.66
N HIS A 107 12.79 -4.28 -14.09
CA HIS A 107 12.98 -2.89 -14.50
C HIS A 107 12.04 -2.52 -15.66
N ARG A 108 11.75 -3.47 -16.56
CA ARG A 108 10.75 -3.29 -17.61
C ARG A 108 9.33 -3.08 -17.06
N TRP A 109 8.96 -3.79 -15.99
CA TRP A 109 7.66 -3.60 -15.34
C TRP A 109 7.58 -2.28 -14.57
N PHE A 110 8.65 -1.87 -13.88
CA PHE A 110 8.71 -0.54 -13.25
C PHE A 110 8.62 0.59 -14.27
N LYS A 111 9.17 0.41 -15.48
CA LYS A 111 8.93 1.36 -16.59
C LYS A 111 7.46 1.48 -16.95
N VAL A 112 6.68 0.40 -16.89
CA VAL A 112 5.23 0.44 -17.18
C VAL A 112 4.48 1.33 -16.19
N ILE A 113 4.92 1.40 -14.94
CA ILE A 113 4.33 2.30 -13.93
C ILE A 113 4.40 3.75 -14.39
N GLY A 114 5.55 4.19 -14.93
CA GLY A 114 5.72 5.55 -15.46
C GLY A 114 5.03 5.83 -16.79
N LEU A 115 4.48 4.81 -17.48
CA LEU A 115 3.74 4.99 -18.73
C LEU A 115 2.27 5.35 -18.52
N GLN A 116 1.77 5.24 -17.29
CA GLN A 116 0.38 5.51 -16.94
C GLN A 116 0.31 6.52 -15.80
N SER A 117 -0.43 7.61 -16.01
CA SER A 117 -0.59 8.68 -15.03
C SER A 117 -1.65 8.35 -13.97
N VAL A 118 -1.51 7.18 -13.33
CA VAL A 118 -2.47 6.67 -12.34
C VAL A 118 -1.83 6.62 -10.94
N PRO A 119 -2.63 6.73 -9.85
CA PRO A 119 -2.11 6.67 -8.48
C PRO A 119 -1.22 5.46 -8.24
N THR A 120 -0.05 5.69 -7.64
CA THR A 120 0.97 4.67 -7.46
C THR A 120 1.38 4.55 -6.00
N ILE A 121 1.33 3.33 -5.46
CA ILE A 121 1.79 2.98 -4.12
C ILE A 121 3.12 2.23 -4.24
N LEU A 122 4.15 2.75 -3.57
CA LEU A 122 5.49 2.18 -3.53
C LEU A 122 5.81 1.71 -2.11
N ASP A 123 6.14 0.44 -1.96
CA ASP A 123 6.54 -0.17 -0.70
C ASP A 123 7.94 -0.77 -0.80
N ALA A 124 8.64 -0.88 0.34
CA ALA A 124 9.93 -1.54 0.47
C ALA A 124 10.92 -1.28 -0.68
N GLY A 125 11.13 -2.27 -1.55
CA GLY A 125 12.11 -2.22 -2.63
C GLY A 125 11.84 -1.19 -3.72
N ALA A 126 10.66 -0.57 -3.77
CA ALA A 126 10.32 0.44 -4.76
C ALA A 126 10.38 1.89 -4.24
N LEU A 127 10.72 2.11 -2.96
CA LEU A 127 10.75 3.45 -2.36
C LEU A 127 11.72 4.41 -3.09
N TYR A 128 12.76 3.88 -3.74
CA TYR A 128 13.72 4.68 -4.52
C TYR A 128 13.12 5.33 -5.80
N LEU A 129 11.88 4.98 -6.16
CA LEU A 129 11.16 5.56 -7.29
C LEU A 129 10.28 6.75 -6.89
N ALA A 130 10.19 7.08 -5.60
CA ALA A 130 9.24 8.04 -5.08
C ALA A 130 9.29 9.41 -5.76
N ASP A 131 10.50 9.92 -6.04
CA ASP A 131 10.74 11.22 -6.67
C ASP A 131 10.93 11.14 -8.20
N LYS A 132 10.71 9.96 -8.79
CA LYS A 132 10.94 9.71 -10.23
C LYS A 132 9.65 9.59 -11.04
N LEU A 133 8.50 9.70 -10.37
CA LEU A 133 7.18 9.54 -10.96
C LEU A 133 6.44 10.88 -10.97
N GLU A 134 5.77 11.19 -12.07
CA GLU A 134 4.99 12.44 -12.19
C GLU A 134 3.56 12.28 -11.66
N GLN A 135 3.06 11.04 -11.56
CA GLN A 135 1.74 10.74 -11.02
C GLN A 135 1.66 10.89 -9.49
N PRO A 136 0.44 11.00 -8.91
CA PRO A 136 0.26 10.91 -7.47
C PRO A 136 0.90 9.65 -6.91
N THR A 137 1.85 9.84 -5.98
CA THR A 137 2.65 8.76 -5.41
C THR A 137 2.46 8.71 -3.90
N LEU A 138 2.24 7.50 -3.39
CA LEU A 138 2.19 7.17 -1.97
C LEU A 138 3.33 6.21 -1.66
N ILE A 139 4.14 6.53 -0.66
CA ILE A 139 5.13 5.61 -0.13
C ILE A 139 4.70 5.06 1.24
N THR A 140 5.03 3.80 1.52
CA THR A 140 4.65 3.13 2.79
C THR A 140 5.86 2.67 3.63
N PRO A 141 6.85 3.51 3.94
CA PRO A 141 8.05 3.07 4.66
C PRO A 141 7.75 2.74 6.13
N HIS A 142 8.51 1.82 6.72
CA HIS A 142 8.73 1.77 8.17
C HIS A 142 9.90 2.69 8.57
N ALA A 143 10.13 2.92 9.87
CA ALA A 143 11.15 3.85 10.36
C ALA A 143 12.56 3.61 9.74
N GLY A 144 13.04 2.36 9.76
CA GLY A 144 14.32 2.01 9.11
C GLY A 144 14.36 2.18 7.58
N GLU A 145 13.24 2.02 6.87
CA GLU A 145 13.15 2.31 5.43
C GLU A 145 13.20 3.82 5.18
N LEU A 146 12.49 4.60 6.01
CA LEU A 146 12.48 6.05 5.94
C LEU A 146 13.86 6.65 6.22
N ALA A 147 14.56 6.17 7.25
CA ALA A 147 15.93 6.59 7.57
C ALA A 147 16.87 6.39 6.38
N LYS A 148 16.81 5.21 5.73
CA LYS A 148 17.61 4.92 4.54
C LYS A 148 17.24 5.80 3.35
N LEU A 149 15.96 6.12 3.20
CA LEU A 149 15.48 6.99 2.13
C LEU A 149 15.99 8.42 2.34
N LEU A 150 15.85 8.97 3.54
CA LEU A 150 16.30 10.32 3.91
C LEU A 150 17.83 10.48 3.82
N ALA A 151 18.59 9.42 4.13
CA ALA A 151 20.04 9.42 3.96
C ALA A 151 20.48 9.69 2.51
N ASN A 152 19.69 9.25 1.51
CA ASN A 152 19.97 9.55 0.09
C ASN A 152 19.82 11.04 -0.25
N TYR A 153 19.15 11.81 0.61
CA TYR A 153 18.98 13.26 0.50
C TYR A 153 19.86 14.01 1.50
N GLY A 154 20.86 13.35 2.08
CA GLY A 154 21.83 13.96 3.00
C GLY A 154 21.30 14.20 4.42
N ILE A 155 20.19 13.55 4.79
CA ILE A 155 19.61 13.65 6.14
C ILE A 155 19.90 12.35 6.88
N GLU A 156 20.85 12.43 7.81
CA GLU A 156 21.17 11.32 8.71
C GLU A 156 20.26 11.35 9.94
N VAL A 157 19.42 10.32 10.07
CA VAL A 157 18.50 10.14 11.19
C VAL A 157 18.37 8.65 11.48
N LEU A 158 18.34 8.28 12.76
CA LEU A 158 18.15 6.90 13.18
C LEU A 158 16.67 6.50 13.19
N ALA A 159 16.41 5.20 13.05
CA ALA A 159 15.04 4.67 13.08
C ALA A 159 14.32 4.95 14.42
N ASP A 160 15.06 5.01 15.53
CA ASP A 160 14.50 5.33 16.84
C ASP A 160 14.08 6.80 16.93
N GLU A 161 14.88 7.72 16.39
CA GLU A 161 14.54 9.15 16.30
C GLU A 161 13.29 9.38 15.43
N ILE A 162 13.13 8.58 14.37
CA ILE A 162 11.91 8.57 13.55
C ILE A 162 10.71 8.07 14.36
N SER A 163 10.92 7.06 15.20
CA SER A 163 9.85 6.46 16.00
C SER A 163 9.42 7.38 17.16
N ASP A 164 10.31 8.24 17.64
CA ASP A 164 10.05 9.23 18.69
C ASP A 164 9.20 10.40 18.19
N ASP A 165 9.40 10.88 16.96
CA ASP A 165 8.58 11.90 16.32
C ASP A 165 8.15 11.53 14.88
N PRO A 166 7.29 10.51 14.72
CA PRO A 166 6.90 10.01 13.40
C PRO A 166 6.18 11.06 12.56
N LYS A 167 5.55 12.05 13.20
CA LYS A 167 4.86 13.14 12.49
C LYS A 167 5.83 14.06 11.78
N ARG A 168 6.86 14.51 12.51
CA ARG A 168 7.89 15.37 11.94
C ARG A 168 8.53 14.68 10.75
N TRP A 169 8.98 13.44 10.92
CA TRP A 169 9.74 12.76 9.88
C TRP A 169 8.90 12.32 8.68
N ALA A 170 7.63 11.93 8.89
CA ALA A 170 6.72 11.68 7.78
C ALA A 170 6.45 12.98 6.97
N GLN A 171 6.28 14.11 7.65
CA GLN A 171 6.10 15.41 7.00
C GLN A 171 7.35 15.85 6.25
N GLU A 172 8.52 15.77 6.89
CA GLU A 172 9.79 16.17 6.31
C GLU A 172 10.09 15.36 5.04
N CYS A 173 9.85 14.05 5.07
CA CYS A 173 9.97 13.21 3.88
C CYS A 173 8.94 13.55 2.79
N ALA A 174 7.70 13.87 3.16
CA ALA A 174 6.67 14.27 2.20
C ALA A 174 7.09 15.56 1.48
N ASP A 175 7.59 16.54 2.23
CA ASP A 175 8.01 17.85 1.71
C ASP A 175 9.22 17.72 0.77
N ILE A 176 10.21 16.88 1.11
CA ILE A 176 11.42 16.65 0.31
C ILE A 176 11.09 15.97 -1.03
N LEU A 177 10.23 14.95 -0.99
CA LEU A 177 9.93 14.11 -2.15
C LEU A 177 8.74 14.62 -2.97
N GLY A 178 7.91 15.50 -2.41
CA GLY A 178 6.65 15.92 -3.02
C GLY A 178 5.61 14.79 -3.12
N VAL A 179 5.63 13.82 -2.21
CA VAL A 179 4.76 12.63 -2.22
C VAL A 179 3.92 12.51 -0.96
N THR A 180 2.93 11.62 -0.98
CA THR A 180 2.24 11.21 0.25
C THR A 180 3.08 10.12 0.94
N VAL A 181 3.24 10.22 2.26
CA VAL A 181 3.99 9.27 3.08
C VAL A 181 3.06 8.65 4.10
N LEU A 182 2.94 7.32 4.12
CA LEU A 182 2.36 6.56 5.21
C LEU A 182 3.49 5.88 5.99
N LEU A 183 3.85 6.46 7.13
CA LEU A 183 4.87 5.94 8.01
C LEU A 183 4.29 4.85 8.91
N LYS A 184 4.72 3.61 8.68
CA LYS A 184 4.32 2.42 9.46
C LYS A 184 4.98 2.48 10.86
N GLY A 185 4.21 2.20 11.90
CA GLY A 185 4.68 2.15 13.28
C GLY A 185 3.55 1.79 14.26
N ASN A 186 3.81 1.87 15.57
CA ASN A 186 2.79 1.64 16.61
C ASN A 186 1.58 2.58 16.44
N LYS A 187 1.85 3.84 16.10
CA LYS A 187 0.88 4.78 15.57
C LYS A 187 1.27 5.13 14.14
N THR A 188 0.49 4.64 13.19
CA THR A 188 0.68 5.00 11.78
C THR A 188 0.34 6.47 11.59
N VAL A 189 1.21 7.18 10.88
CA VAL A 189 1.01 8.58 10.49
C VAL A 189 0.99 8.65 8.97
N VAL A 190 0.07 9.43 8.42
CA VAL A 190 0.07 9.79 7.00
C VAL A 190 0.33 11.27 6.87
N ALA A 191 1.26 11.66 6.00
CA ALA A 191 1.59 13.06 5.74
C ALA A 191 1.69 13.32 4.24
N ASN A 192 1.30 14.52 3.83
CA ASN A 192 1.64 15.13 2.55
C ASN A 192 1.93 16.62 2.79
N ASN A 193 2.16 17.41 1.75
CA ASN A 193 2.51 18.83 1.88
C ASN A 193 1.43 19.70 2.58
N GLU A 194 0.19 19.24 2.70
CA GLU A 194 -0.96 20.03 3.19
C GLU A 194 -1.61 19.47 4.47
N MET A 195 -1.42 18.18 4.77
CA MET A 195 -2.11 17.55 5.89
C MET A 195 -1.27 16.46 6.56
N ILE A 196 -1.49 16.32 7.87
CA ILE A 196 -0.99 15.22 8.69
C ILE A 196 -2.20 14.50 9.29
N ILE A 197 -2.25 13.19 9.14
CA ILE A 197 -3.29 12.31 9.68
C ILE A 197 -2.64 11.34 10.67
N GLU A 198 -3.22 11.26 11.87
CA GLU A 198 -2.84 10.25 12.86
C GLU A 198 -3.92 9.16 12.94
N LEU A 199 -3.49 7.90 12.88
CA LEU A 199 -4.37 6.77 13.15
C LEU A 199 -4.37 6.40 14.65
N PRO A 200 -5.42 5.70 15.12
CA PRO A 200 -5.39 5.06 16.44
C PRO A 200 -4.20 4.11 16.58
N ALA A 201 -3.79 3.85 17.83
CA ALA A 201 -2.76 2.87 18.10
C ALA A 201 -3.20 1.49 17.60
N ALA A 202 -2.31 0.84 16.84
CA ALA A 202 -2.60 -0.44 16.25
C ALA A 202 -2.36 -1.57 17.26
N THR A 203 -2.92 -2.76 17.01
CA THR A 203 -2.63 -3.92 17.87
C THR A 203 -1.15 -4.31 17.76
N PRO A 204 -0.41 -4.54 18.88
CA PRO A 204 0.99 -4.96 18.82
C PRO A 204 1.22 -6.27 18.06
N TRP A 205 0.17 -7.10 17.96
CA TRP A 205 0.19 -8.34 17.20
C TRP A 205 0.40 -8.15 15.69
N LEU A 206 0.31 -6.92 15.17
CA LEU A 206 0.68 -6.57 13.80
C LEU A 206 2.19 -6.64 13.50
N ALA A 207 3.04 -6.80 14.53
CA ALA A 207 4.47 -7.03 14.37
C ALA A 207 4.76 -8.46 13.84
N THR A 208 4.11 -8.85 12.74
CA THR A 208 4.24 -10.13 12.06
C THR A 208 4.66 -9.91 10.61
N ALA A 209 5.49 -10.82 10.09
CA ALA A 209 5.97 -10.73 8.71
C ALA A 209 4.82 -10.76 7.70
N GLY A 210 4.91 -9.94 6.66
CA GLY A 210 3.92 -9.86 5.58
C GLY A 210 2.69 -9.00 5.88
N SER A 211 2.54 -8.46 7.10
CA SER A 211 1.46 -7.50 7.40
C SER A 211 1.55 -6.23 6.53
N GLY A 212 2.76 -5.75 6.23
CA GLY A 212 2.96 -4.64 5.30
C GLY A 212 2.49 -4.95 3.87
N ASP A 213 2.67 -6.19 3.41
CA ASP A 213 2.20 -6.64 2.10
C ASP A 213 0.66 -6.62 2.03
N VAL A 214 0.00 -7.03 3.12
CA VAL A 214 -1.47 -6.94 3.26
C VAL A 214 -1.94 -5.49 3.24
N LEU A 215 -1.26 -4.60 3.99
CA LEU A 215 -1.56 -3.17 4.00
C LEU A 215 -1.48 -2.55 2.60
N SER A 216 -0.40 -2.84 1.86
CA SER A 216 -0.20 -2.33 0.50
C SER A 216 -1.31 -2.78 -0.45
N GLY A 217 -1.74 -4.04 -0.36
CA GLY A 217 -2.87 -4.58 -1.13
C GLY A 217 -4.21 -3.90 -0.81
N ILE A 218 -4.50 -3.64 0.47
CA ILE A 218 -5.72 -2.92 0.90
C ILE A 218 -5.71 -1.50 0.34
N ILE A 219 -4.62 -0.76 0.53
CA ILE A 219 -4.52 0.63 0.05
C ILE A 219 -4.64 0.68 -1.47
N GLY A 220 -3.95 -0.21 -2.19
CA GLY A 220 -4.00 -0.30 -3.64
C GLY A 220 -5.41 -0.56 -4.16
N ALA A 221 -6.15 -1.47 -3.53
CA ALA A 221 -7.53 -1.77 -3.92
C ALA A 221 -8.45 -0.55 -3.80
N ILE A 222 -8.33 0.22 -2.71
CA ILE A 222 -9.14 1.42 -2.51
C ILE A 222 -8.70 2.52 -3.47
N ALA A 223 -7.40 2.72 -3.66
CA ALA A 223 -6.87 3.68 -4.63
C ALA A 223 -7.35 3.40 -6.05
N ALA A 224 -7.38 2.11 -6.45
CA ALA A 224 -7.90 1.69 -7.75
C ALA A 224 -9.37 2.05 -7.95
N THR A 225 -10.18 2.04 -6.88
CA THR A 225 -11.61 2.42 -6.91
C THR A 225 -11.86 3.93 -6.85
N SER A 226 -10.82 4.74 -6.59
CA SER A 226 -10.93 6.19 -6.37
C SER A 226 -9.91 6.98 -7.18
N GLU A 227 -9.53 6.46 -8.35
CA GLU A 227 -8.55 7.05 -9.25
C GLU A 227 -8.89 8.52 -9.56
N ILE A 228 -10.12 8.79 -9.97
CA ILE A 228 -10.58 10.12 -10.38
C ILE A 228 -10.45 11.12 -9.23
N GLU A 229 -10.87 10.72 -8.02
CA GLU A 229 -10.82 11.57 -6.84
C GLU A 229 -9.38 11.84 -6.39
N ILE A 230 -8.46 10.88 -6.54
CA ILE A 230 -7.03 11.08 -6.27
C ILE A 230 -6.42 12.03 -7.28
N LEU A 231 -6.67 11.83 -8.58
CA LEU A 231 -6.15 12.70 -9.64
C LEU A 231 -6.68 14.13 -9.53
N SER A 232 -7.88 14.30 -8.98
CA SER A 232 -8.50 15.61 -8.76
C SER A 232 -8.00 16.30 -7.48
N SER A 233 -7.51 15.55 -6.48
CA SER A 233 -7.07 16.10 -5.21
C SER A 233 -6.01 15.21 -4.54
N PRO A 234 -4.75 15.68 -4.43
CA PRO A 234 -3.69 14.93 -3.75
C PRO A 234 -4.02 14.56 -2.30
N ASN A 235 -4.80 15.39 -1.59
CA ASN A 235 -5.26 15.11 -0.22
C ASN A 235 -6.13 13.86 -0.14
N ARG A 236 -6.87 13.53 -1.21
CA ARG A 236 -7.66 12.29 -1.27
C ARG A 236 -6.75 11.07 -1.15
N PHE A 237 -5.51 11.12 -1.65
CA PHE A 237 -4.62 9.98 -1.55
C PHE A 237 -4.18 9.73 -0.10
N ALA A 238 -3.92 10.79 0.67
CA ALA A 238 -3.63 10.69 2.11
C ALA A 238 -4.81 10.10 2.90
N GLU A 239 -6.04 10.52 2.59
CA GLU A 239 -7.26 9.97 3.19
C GLU A 239 -7.46 8.47 2.86
N ILE A 240 -7.15 8.06 1.62
CA ILE A 240 -7.20 6.66 1.19
C ILE A 240 -6.13 5.83 1.88
N ALA A 241 -4.90 6.34 1.99
CA ALA A 241 -3.81 5.69 2.71
C ALA A 241 -4.20 5.47 4.19
N ALA A 242 -4.76 6.50 4.83
CA ALA A 242 -5.25 6.41 6.21
C ALA A 242 -6.43 5.43 6.33
N THR A 243 -7.34 5.40 5.36
CA THR A 243 -8.46 4.44 5.33
C THR A 243 -7.97 3.00 5.19
N GLY A 244 -7.01 2.75 4.31
CA GLY A 244 -6.41 1.42 4.14
C GLY A 244 -5.70 0.93 5.40
N ALA A 245 -4.91 1.81 6.05
CA ALA A 245 -4.30 1.50 7.34
C ALA A 245 -5.33 1.26 8.46
N PHE A 246 -6.44 2.00 8.46
CA PHE A 246 -7.52 1.80 9.42
C PHE A 246 -8.23 0.47 9.21
N ILE A 247 -8.53 0.08 7.96
CA ILE A 247 -9.11 -1.23 7.62
C ILE A 247 -8.16 -2.35 8.05
N HIS A 248 -6.87 -2.21 7.75
CA HIS A 248 -5.84 -3.18 8.13
C HIS A 248 -5.76 -3.39 9.64
N ASP A 249 -5.71 -2.32 10.43
CA ASP A 249 -5.71 -2.41 11.91
C ASP A 249 -7.01 -3.04 12.43
N ARG A 250 -8.18 -2.67 11.88
CA ARG A 250 -9.45 -3.28 12.29
C ARG A 250 -9.50 -4.77 11.95
N ALA A 251 -9.02 -5.18 10.78
CA ALA A 251 -8.93 -6.58 10.41
C ALA A 251 -8.00 -7.35 11.36
N ALA A 252 -6.85 -6.76 11.72
CA ALA A 252 -5.92 -7.34 12.68
C ALA A 252 -6.49 -7.47 14.10
N GLN A 253 -7.26 -6.48 14.56
CA GLN A 253 -7.96 -6.56 15.85
C GLN A 253 -8.99 -7.70 15.85
N LEU A 254 -9.75 -7.87 14.77
CA LEU A 254 -10.70 -8.98 14.61
C LEU A 254 -10.00 -10.34 14.56
N ALA A 255 -8.87 -10.42 13.85
CA ALA A 255 -8.08 -11.64 13.70
C ALA A 255 -7.40 -12.04 15.03
N SER A 256 -6.92 -11.06 15.79
CA SER A 256 -6.16 -11.29 17.02
C SER A 256 -7.04 -11.81 18.13
N ASN A 257 -8.19 -11.17 18.37
CA ASN A 257 -9.03 -11.48 19.53
C ASN A 257 -8.22 -11.59 20.85
N GLY A 258 -7.14 -10.83 20.98
CA GLY A 258 -6.23 -10.84 22.14
C GLY A 258 -5.00 -11.76 22.01
N GLY A 259 -4.84 -12.52 20.92
CA GLY A 259 -3.75 -13.45 20.69
C GLY A 259 -2.92 -13.18 19.42
N PRO A 260 -1.90 -14.03 19.15
CA PRO A 260 -1.05 -13.95 17.98
C PRO A 260 -1.83 -14.05 16.66
N ILE A 261 -1.34 -13.37 15.62
CA ILE A 261 -1.92 -13.38 14.27
C ILE A 261 -0.86 -13.61 13.20
N SER A 262 -1.32 -14.15 12.07
CA SER A 262 -0.58 -14.16 10.81
C SER A 262 -1.17 -13.15 9.82
N ALA A 263 -0.40 -12.78 8.80
CA ALA A 263 -0.89 -11.92 7.72
C ALA A 263 -2.11 -12.50 7.00
N SER A 264 -2.19 -13.83 6.84
CA SER A 264 -3.34 -14.51 6.25
C SER A 264 -4.62 -14.36 7.07
N MET A 265 -4.53 -14.44 8.41
CA MET A 265 -5.67 -14.21 9.29
C MET A 265 -6.20 -12.77 9.19
N ILE A 266 -5.31 -11.79 8.95
CA ILE A 266 -5.72 -10.41 8.69
C ILE A 266 -6.56 -10.34 7.40
N ILE A 267 -6.09 -11.00 6.32
CA ILE A 267 -6.79 -11.02 5.03
C ILE A 267 -8.23 -11.54 5.17
N GLU A 268 -8.41 -12.65 5.90
CA GLU A 268 -9.73 -13.26 6.15
C GLU A 268 -10.71 -12.30 6.85
N GLN A 269 -10.20 -11.34 7.63
CA GLN A 269 -11.02 -10.38 8.38
C GLN A 269 -11.24 -9.05 7.65
N ILE A 270 -10.62 -8.81 6.49
CA ILE A 270 -10.80 -7.56 5.72
C ILE A 270 -12.27 -7.30 5.40
N PRO A 271 -13.07 -8.24 4.84
CA PRO A 271 -14.47 -7.98 4.52
C PRO A 271 -15.30 -7.64 5.78
N ALA A 272 -15.02 -8.31 6.89
CA ALA A 272 -15.71 -8.06 8.16
C ALA A 272 -15.35 -6.68 8.74
N ALA A 273 -14.09 -6.24 8.62
CA ALA A 273 -13.64 -4.91 9.01
C ALA A 273 -14.32 -3.82 8.17
N ILE A 274 -14.35 -3.97 6.84
CA ILE A 274 -15.02 -3.03 5.93
C ILE A 274 -16.50 -2.93 6.26
N ARG A 275 -17.20 -4.06 6.43
CA ARG A 275 -18.61 -4.08 6.82
C ARG A 275 -18.86 -3.29 8.11
N LYS A 276 -18.04 -3.50 9.15
CA LYS A 276 -18.16 -2.76 10.43
C LYS A 276 -17.93 -1.26 10.27
N ILE A 277 -17.08 -0.83 9.33
CA ILE A 277 -16.84 0.60 9.05
C ILE A 277 -18.03 1.22 8.31
N LEU A 278 -18.65 0.48 7.41
CA LEU A 278 -19.81 0.95 6.64
C LEU A 278 -21.08 1.07 7.51
N GLY A 279 -21.18 0.29 8.60
CA GLY A 279 -22.33 0.29 9.52
C GLY A 279 -23.35 -0.75 9.12
#